data_AF-A0A4Q4Z0Y9-F1
#
_entry.id   AF-A0A4Q4Z0Y9-F1
#
_cell.length_a   1.000
_cell.length_b   1.000
_cell.length_c   1.000
_cell.angle_alpha   90.00
_cell.angle_beta   90.00
_cell.angle_gamma   90.00
#
_symmetry.space_group_name_H-M   'P 1'
#
loop_
_entity.id
_entity.type
_entity.pdbx_description
1 polymer ?
#
loop_
_entity_poly.entity_id
_entity_poly.type
_entity_poly.pdbx_seq_one_letter_code
_entity_poly.pdbx_strand_id
1 'polypeptide(L)'
;MSPSSNMSCPVGEVPEDLSIPQNITYAVIPGQNISAMAICCQPNPVHVVDGCWEWCQIPSAMAGDSDSGGIMFDFHNCLDANGRNISLSNGLAIHMASSATRNHGVTLTGLALVAVAALRMPICL
;
A
#
# COMPACT_ATOMS: atom_id res chain seq x y z
N MET A 1 -1.22 36.89 -21.53
CA MET A 1 -0.87 35.54 -22.01
C MET A 1 -0.09 34.88 -20.88
N SER A 2 -0.72 34.00 -20.12
CA SER A 2 -0.07 33.32 -19.00
C SER A 2 1.04 32.41 -19.54
N PRO A 3 2.25 32.42 -18.97
CA PRO A 3 3.26 31.45 -19.36
C PRO A 3 2.72 30.07 -18.97
N SER A 4 2.72 29.15 -19.92
CA SER A 4 2.57 27.72 -19.68
C SER A 4 3.75 27.29 -18.81
N SER A 5 3.65 27.50 -17.50
CA SER A 5 4.62 26.99 -16.54
C SER A 5 4.48 25.48 -16.59
N ASN A 6 5.42 24.87 -17.29
CA ASN A 6 5.66 23.43 -17.26
C ASN A 6 6.11 23.11 -15.81
N MET A 7 5.14 23.07 -14.89
CA MET A 7 5.30 22.66 -13.50
C MET A 7 5.48 21.14 -13.52
N SER A 8 6.63 20.72 -14.04
CA SER A 8 7.12 19.37 -13.85
C SER A 8 7.47 19.27 -12.39
N CYS A 9 6.60 18.59 -11.64
CA CYS A 9 6.89 18.14 -10.30
C CYS A 9 8.26 17.46 -10.25
N PRO A 10 9.06 17.65 -9.18
CA PRO A 10 10.31 16.94 -9.02
C PRO A 10 10.06 15.44 -9.24
N VAL A 11 10.67 14.88 -10.27
CA VAL A 11 10.53 13.46 -10.60
C VAL A 11 11.55 12.68 -9.77
N GLY A 12 11.12 11.59 -9.14
CA GLY A 12 12.00 10.61 -8.52
C GLY A 12 11.87 10.44 -7.01
N GLU A 13 11.32 11.42 -6.28
CA GLU A 13 11.08 11.23 -4.84
C GLU A 13 10.01 12.18 -4.32
N VAL A 14 9.04 11.62 -3.61
CA VAL A 14 8.01 12.39 -2.92
C VAL A 14 8.63 12.91 -1.62
N PRO A 15 8.59 14.22 -1.34
CA PRO A 15 9.16 14.77 -0.10
C PRO A 15 8.54 14.12 1.13
N GLU A 16 9.36 13.78 2.13
CA GLU A 16 8.86 13.21 3.40
C GLU A 16 8.13 14.26 4.27
N ASP A 17 8.36 15.56 4.02
CA ASP A 17 7.79 16.69 4.77
C ASP A 17 6.45 17.19 4.17
N LEU A 18 5.77 16.37 3.38
CA LEU A 18 4.43 16.71 2.93
C LEU A 18 3.47 16.65 4.13
N SER A 19 2.55 17.61 4.19
CA SER A 19 1.50 17.70 5.23
C SER A 19 0.41 16.63 5.02
N ILE A 20 0.81 15.36 4.98
CA ILE A 20 -0.04 14.17 4.81
C ILE A 20 -0.08 13.42 6.15
N PRO A 21 -1.27 12.99 6.62
CA PRO A 21 -1.37 12.19 7.82
C PRO A 21 -0.58 10.88 7.72
N GLN A 22 0.32 10.63 8.67
CA GLN A 22 1.19 9.44 8.67
C GLN A 22 0.52 8.18 9.25
N ASN A 23 -0.69 8.33 9.80
CA ASN A 23 -1.47 7.26 10.44
C ASN A 23 -2.44 6.54 9.47
N ILE A 24 -2.38 6.84 8.18
CA ILE A 24 -3.20 6.23 7.14
C ILE A 24 -2.30 5.65 6.05
N THR A 25 -2.80 4.61 5.38
CA THR A 25 -2.16 4.08 4.18
C THR A 25 -2.56 4.94 2.99
N TYR A 26 -1.59 5.53 2.29
CA TYR A 26 -1.85 6.47 1.20
C TYR A 26 -0.95 6.25 -0.02
N ALA A 27 -1.44 6.64 -1.19
CA ALA A 27 -0.66 6.81 -2.41
C ALA A 27 -0.40 8.29 -2.66
N VAL A 28 0.75 8.59 -3.25
CA VAL A 28 1.11 9.93 -3.68
C VAL A 28 1.88 9.87 -5.00
N ILE A 29 1.57 10.80 -5.91
CA ILE A 29 2.13 10.87 -7.26
C ILE A 29 2.43 12.32 -7.67
N PRO A 30 3.53 12.56 -8.41
CA PRO A 30 3.85 13.86 -8.98
C PRO A 30 2.93 14.16 -10.15
N GLY A 31 2.49 15.41 -10.25
CA GLY A 31 1.81 15.96 -11.42
C GLY A 31 0.29 15.95 -11.31
N GLN A 32 -0.35 16.70 -12.23
CA GLN A 32 -1.73 17.18 -12.12
C GLN A 32 -2.79 16.30 -12.84
N ASN A 33 -2.54 14.99 -13.01
CA ASN A 33 -3.55 14.10 -13.61
C ASN A 33 -4.52 13.57 -12.53
N ILE A 34 -5.31 14.51 -11.98
CA ILE A 34 -6.26 14.29 -10.88
C ILE A 34 -7.31 13.26 -11.27
N SER A 35 -7.70 13.18 -12.55
CA SER A 35 -8.78 12.29 -13.01
C SER A 35 -8.46 10.81 -12.77
N ALA A 36 -7.26 10.34 -13.14
CA ALA A 36 -6.87 8.96 -12.92
C ALA A 36 -6.72 8.66 -11.42
N MET A 37 -6.13 9.59 -10.67
CA MET A 37 -6.01 9.48 -9.22
C MET A 37 -7.39 9.38 -8.56
N ALA A 38 -8.33 10.25 -8.96
CA ALA A 38 -9.68 10.29 -8.41
C ALA A 38 -10.42 8.98 -8.63
N ILE A 39 -10.25 8.32 -9.78
CA ILE A 39 -10.87 7.03 -10.05
C ILE A 39 -10.28 5.95 -9.13
N CYS A 40 -8.96 5.87 -9.02
CA CYS A 40 -8.28 4.82 -8.24
C CYS A 40 -8.41 5.01 -6.73
N CYS A 41 -8.69 6.23 -6.27
CA CYS A 41 -8.86 6.54 -4.87
C CYS A 41 -10.30 6.39 -4.37
N GLN A 42 -11.29 6.16 -5.23
CA GLN A 42 -12.68 6.06 -4.79
C GLN A 42 -12.87 5.00 -3.70
N PRO A 43 -13.65 5.30 -2.64
CA PRO A 43 -14.46 6.51 -2.41
C PRO A 43 -13.71 7.68 -1.74
N ASN A 44 -12.42 7.54 -1.47
CA ASN A 44 -11.63 8.54 -0.76
C ASN A 44 -11.31 9.75 -1.67
N PRO A 45 -11.37 10.99 -1.14
CA PRO A 45 -11.05 12.18 -1.91
C PRO A 45 -9.55 12.25 -2.25
N VAL A 46 -9.24 12.87 -3.38
CA VAL A 46 -7.88 13.24 -3.77
C VAL A 46 -7.58 14.64 -3.28
N HIS A 47 -6.39 14.81 -2.75
CA HIS A 47 -5.86 16.07 -2.26
C HIS A 47 -4.63 16.46 -3.07
N VAL A 48 -4.44 17.76 -3.28
CA VAL A 48 -3.23 18.31 -3.88
C VAL A 48 -2.45 19.05 -2.80
N VAL A 49 -1.18 18.70 -2.62
CA VAL A 49 -0.27 19.35 -1.69
C VAL A 49 0.87 20.03 -2.48
N ASP A 50 1.27 21.21 -2.01
CA ASP A 50 2.29 22.06 -2.62
C ASP A 50 2.07 22.39 -4.11
N GLY A 51 0.81 22.34 -4.55
CA GLY A 51 0.39 22.61 -5.92
C GLY A 51 0.88 21.59 -6.97
N CYS A 52 1.41 20.45 -6.52
CA CYS A 52 2.19 19.56 -7.37
C CYS A 52 1.91 18.07 -7.10
N TRP A 53 1.83 17.67 -5.84
CA TRP A 53 1.66 16.27 -5.47
C TRP A 53 0.20 15.95 -5.23
N GLU A 54 -0.30 14.94 -5.92
CA GLU A 54 -1.63 14.39 -5.66
C GLU A 54 -1.50 13.21 -4.72
N TRP A 55 -2.29 13.19 -3.67
CA TRP A 55 -2.33 12.08 -2.74
C TRP A 55 -3.76 11.72 -2.36
N CYS A 56 -3.94 10.49 -1.92
CA CYS A 56 -5.20 10.02 -1.36
C CYS A 56 -4.96 8.83 -0.43
N GLN A 57 -5.91 8.62 0.49
CA GLN A 57 -5.95 7.37 1.24
C GLN A 57 -6.28 6.21 0.29
N ILE A 58 -5.55 5.10 0.39
CA ILE A 58 -5.84 3.90 -0.39
C ILE A 58 -7.21 3.35 0.02
N PRO A 59 -8.09 2.98 -0.94
CA PRO A 59 -9.35 2.32 -0.64
C PRO A 59 -9.15 1.03 0.14
N SER A 60 -10.01 0.76 1.13
CA SER A 60 -9.94 -0.48 1.93
C SER A 60 -10.05 -1.75 1.09
N ALA A 61 -10.76 -1.70 -0.04
CA ALA A 61 -10.86 -2.81 -1.00
C ALA A 61 -9.51 -3.21 -1.61
N MET A 62 -8.57 -2.27 -1.71
CA MET A 62 -7.20 -2.50 -2.19
C MET A 62 -6.22 -2.72 -1.03
N ALA A 63 -6.44 -2.02 0.09
CA ALA A 63 -5.56 -2.08 1.26
C ALA A 63 -5.73 -3.33 2.14
N GLY A 64 -6.75 -4.18 1.90
CA GLY A 64 -7.18 -5.30 2.76
C GLY A 64 -6.06 -6.18 3.37
N ASP A 65 -5.82 -7.37 2.83
CA ASP A 65 -4.74 -8.26 3.30
C ASP A 65 -3.41 -8.07 2.54
N SER A 66 -3.44 -7.20 1.54
CA SER A 66 -2.30 -6.87 0.67
C SER A 66 -1.19 -6.19 1.47
N ASP A 67 0.07 -6.55 1.20
CA ASP A 67 1.20 -5.76 1.68
C ASP A 67 1.45 -4.55 0.77
N SER A 68 2.41 -3.71 1.16
CA SER A 68 2.81 -2.53 0.38
C SER A 68 3.09 -2.86 -1.10
N GLY A 69 3.70 -4.01 -1.39
CA GLY A 69 4.00 -4.45 -2.75
C GLY A 69 2.74 -4.77 -3.56
N GLY A 70 1.79 -5.49 -2.96
CA GLY A 70 0.49 -5.78 -3.56
C GLY A 70 -0.32 -4.50 -3.82
N ILE A 71 -0.39 -3.62 -2.81
CA ILE A 71 -1.08 -2.33 -2.93
C ILE A 71 -0.46 -1.47 -4.03
N MET A 72 0.88 -1.39 -4.08
CA MET A 72 1.61 -0.67 -5.11
C MET A 72 1.27 -1.20 -6.51
N PHE A 73 1.26 -2.52 -6.69
CA PHE A 73 0.94 -3.14 -7.97
C PHE A 73 -0.51 -2.88 -8.40
N ASP A 74 -1.47 -3.07 -7.50
CA ASP A 74 -2.89 -2.87 -7.79
C ASP A 74 -3.20 -1.40 -8.10
N PHE A 75 -2.61 -0.47 -7.34
CA PHE A 75 -2.78 0.96 -7.55
C PHE A 75 -2.13 1.42 -8.86
N HIS A 76 -0.94 0.89 -9.19
CA HIS A 76 -0.30 1.15 -10.48
C HIS A 76 -1.15 0.67 -11.65
N ASN A 77 -1.67 -0.56 -11.58
CA ASN A 77 -2.54 -1.10 -12.64
C ASN A 77 -3.80 -0.26 -12.82
N CYS A 78 -4.40 0.22 -11.73
CA CYS A 78 -5.54 1.12 -11.83
C CYS A 78 -5.18 2.42 -12.56
N LEU A 79 -4.05 3.04 -12.21
CA LEU A 79 -3.62 4.28 -12.86
C LEU A 79 -3.30 4.07 -14.35
N ASP A 80 -2.63 2.99 -14.71
CA ASP A 80 -2.31 2.65 -16.10
C ASP A 80 -3.59 2.41 -16.92
N ALA A 81 -4.53 1.65 -16.37
CA ALA A 81 -5.84 1.41 -16.99
C ALA A 81 -6.67 2.69 -17.20
N ASN A 82 -6.42 3.73 -16.40
CA ASN A 82 -7.05 5.05 -16.52
C ASN A 82 -6.19 6.08 -17.27
N GLY A 83 -5.19 5.62 -18.02
CA GLY A 83 -4.41 6.46 -18.94
C GLY A 83 -3.28 7.25 -18.27
N ARG A 84 -2.88 6.89 -17.04
CA ARG A 84 -1.72 7.45 -16.36
C ARG A 84 -0.58 6.44 -16.30
N ASN A 85 0.34 6.55 -17.26
CA ASN A 85 1.55 5.74 -17.29
C ASN A 85 2.58 6.28 -16.29
N ILE A 86 2.72 5.61 -15.15
CA ILE A 86 3.61 6.02 -14.06
C ILE A 86 5.04 5.50 -14.23
N SER A 87 5.25 4.55 -15.16
CA SER A 87 6.58 4.04 -15.52
C SER A 87 7.48 5.12 -16.11
N LEU A 88 6.89 6.24 -16.58
CA LEU A 88 7.60 7.39 -17.09
C LEU A 88 7.98 8.41 -16.01
N SER A 89 7.39 8.33 -14.81
CA SER A 89 7.50 9.40 -13.80
C SER A 89 8.22 8.99 -12.51
N ASN A 90 8.56 7.71 -12.30
CA ASN A 90 9.13 7.18 -11.04
C ASN A 90 8.41 7.75 -9.80
N GLY A 91 7.11 7.96 -9.92
CA GLY A 91 6.41 8.96 -9.12
C GLY A 91 5.46 8.39 -8.08
N LEU A 92 5.08 7.12 -8.19
CA LEU A 92 4.18 6.52 -7.22
C LEU A 92 4.95 6.11 -5.98
N ALA A 93 4.65 6.77 -4.86
CA ALA A 93 5.03 6.30 -3.54
C ALA A 93 3.79 5.83 -2.78
N ILE A 94 3.98 4.77 -2.00
CA ILE A 94 2.98 4.18 -1.13
C ILE A 94 3.51 4.24 0.29
N HIS A 95 2.75 4.87 1.18
CA HIS A 95 3.03 4.86 2.61
C HIS A 95 2.10 3.88 3.33
N MET A 96 2.67 3.08 4.23
CA MET A 96 1.92 2.17 5.09
C MET A 96 1.78 2.76 6.49
N ALA A 97 0.53 2.83 6.98
CA ALA A 97 0.31 3.12 8.39
C ALA A 97 0.95 2.04 9.27
N SER A 98 1.63 2.43 10.33
CA SER A 98 2.34 1.51 11.24
C SER A 98 1.43 0.46 11.89
N SER A 99 0.12 0.71 11.96
CA SER A 99 -0.91 -0.20 12.47
C SER A 99 -1.39 -1.26 11.46
N ALA A 100 -1.03 -1.14 10.17
CA ALA A 100 -1.28 -2.15 9.15
C ALA A 100 -0.23 -3.29 9.17
N THR A 101 0.70 -3.27 10.14
CA THR A 101 1.65 -4.36 10.37
C THR A 101 0.86 -5.63 10.66
N ARG A 102 0.82 -6.51 9.65
CA ARG A 102 0.17 -7.82 9.66
C ARG A 102 0.57 -8.55 10.94
N ASN A 103 -0.37 -8.72 11.86
CA ASN A 103 -0.27 -9.74 12.90
C ASN A 103 -0.25 -11.08 12.16
N HIS A 104 0.93 -11.56 11.79
CA HIS A 104 1.17 -12.98 11.51
C HIS A 104 1.01 -13.74 12.82
N GLY A 105 -0.24 -13.82 13.28
CA GLY A 105 -0.66 -14.72 14.32
C GLY A 105 -0.56 -16.14 13.78
N VAL A 106 0.03 -17.00 14.61
CA VAL A 106 0.09 -18.46 14.50
C VAL A 106 1.28 -19.01 13.71
N THR A 107 2.48 -18.83 14.26
CA THR A 107 3.47 -19.93 14.25
C THR A 107 2.87 -21.12 15.01
N LEU A 108 2.24 -22.04 14.27
CA LEU A 108 1.82 -23.34 14.79
C LEU A 108 3.05 -24.26 14.94
N THR A 109 4.03 -23.84 15.76
CA THR A 109 5.10 -24.72 16.23
C THR A 109 4.52 -25.63 17.30
N GLY A 110 4.02 -26.80 16.91
CA GLY A 110 3.40 -27.69 17.88
C GLY A 110 2.86 -29.01 17.35
N LEU A 111 3.57 -29.70 16.46
CA LEU A 111 3.33 -31.12 16.20
C LEU A 111 4.64 -31.89 16.38
N ALA A 112 5.03 -32.07 17.64
CA ALA A 112 5.99 -33.11 18.01
C ALA A 112 5.22 -34.43 18.16
N LEU A 113 5.34 -35.30 17.15
CA LEU A 113 4.95 -36.69 17.23
C LEU A 113 5.84 -37.38 18.28
N VAL A 114 5.26 -37.79 19.41
CA VAL A 114 5.93 -38.74 20.30
C VAL A 114 5.15 -40.05 20.27
N ALA A 115 5.59 -40.95 19.40
CA ALA A 115 5.23 -42.36 19.46
C ALA A 115 6.04 -43.01 20.60
N VAL A 116 5.40 -43.37 21.70
CA VAL A 116 5.98 -44.29 22.70
C VAL A 116 5.36 -45.65 22.51
N ALA A 117 6.12 -46.54 21.88
CA ALA A 117 5.80 -47.95 21.79
C ALA A 117 6.20 -48.68 23.08
N ALA A 118 5.20 -49.36 23.65
CA ALA A 118 5.26 -50.71 24.20
C ALA A 118 5.90 -51.02 25.59
N LEU A 119 5.20 -51.96 26.25
CA LEU A 119 5.64 -52.98 27.22
C LEU A 119 5.71 -52.62 28.71
N ARG A 120 4.70 -53.04 29.47
CA ARG A 120 4.75 -54.16 30.45
C ARG A 120 3.53 -54.10 31.38
N MET A 121 2.60 -55.05 31.23
CA MET A 121 1.58 -55.33 32.25
C MET A 121 2.16 -56.26 33.32
N PRO A 122 2.16 -55.89 34.61
CA PRO A 122 2.07 -56.85 35.69
C PRO A 122 0.62 -56.93 36.20
N ILE A 123 0.03 -58.11 36.01
CA ILE A 123 -0.84 -58.88 36.93
C ILE A 123 -1.40 -58.16 38.18
N CYS A 124 -2.74 -58.23 38.34
CA CYS A 124 -3.54 -58.56 39.55
C CYS A 124 -4.80 -57.68 39.70
N LEU A 125 -6.00 -58.25 39.44
CA LEU A 125 -7.02 -58.58 40.45
C LEU A 125 -8.13 -59.43 39.81
#